data_AF-A0A1Y0H2N0-F1
#
_entry.id   AF-A0A1Y0H2N0-F1
#
_cell.length_a   1.000
_cell.length_b   1.000
_cell.length_c   1.000
_cell.angle_alpha   90.00
_cell.angle_beta   90.00
_cell.angle_gamma   90.00
#
_symmetry.space_group_name_H-M   'P 1'
#
loop_
_entity.id
_entity.type
_entity.pdbx_description
1 polymer ?
#
loop_
_entity_poly.entity_id
_entity_poly.type
_entity_poly.pdbx_seq_one_letter_code
_entity_poly.pdbx_strand_id
1 'polypeptide(L)'
;MIGVAFTGALRDFVRPGRIVTWLLIAVVVGIVGRIWVGFQPGQELATYGQVVEVLVFRVLALAAAIFGMQVLAAEVEQKTIVYLLTRSIPRPSLLIGRSLASFAAVLGASWAAWLAAGLGVLGPRAFQTPGFWWDAVVILLGVLAYGTLFIFVSLVLNKAMIYCLLFAFGWETFVPNMPGDLYYLSIYPYLKSIAGHAEIEREAKGMMDVLAGQVTGMGVPVAASWAVLLGLVVVLGGLGVWWFGQREYVPREDVE
;
A
#
# COMPACT_ATOMS: atom_id res chain seq x y z
N MET A 1 -5.02 -8.15 25.21
CA MET A 1 -4.03 -7.04 25.23
C MET A 1 -3.88 -6.44 23.84
N ILE A 2 -3.43 -7.22 22.84
CA ILE A 2 -3.37 -6.80 21.42
C ILE A 2 -4.72 -6.23 20.94
N GLY A 3 -5.84 -6.89 21.28
CA GLY A 3 -7.18 -6.44 20.89
C GLY A 3 -7.58 -5.05 21.41
N VAL A 4 -7.10 -4.62 22.58
CA VAL A 4 -7.42 -3.29 23.14
C VAL A 4 -6.60 -2.20 22.46
N ALA A 5 -5.32 -2.47 22.20
CA ALA A 5 -4.46 -1.58 21.42
C ALA A 5 -4.98 -1.43 19.98
N PHE A 6 -5.46 -2.54 19.40
CA PHE A 6 -6.08 -2.55 18.07
C PHE A 6 -7.35 -1.71 18.03
N THR A 7 -8.33 -1.96 18.91
CA THR A 7 -9.61 -1.23 18.86
C THR A 7 -9.45 0.25 19.16
N GLY A 8 -8.55 0.62 20.08
CA GLY A 8 -8.21 2.02 20.35
C GLY A 8 -7.61 2.71 19.12
N ALA A 9 -6.55 2.15 18.55
CA ALA A 9 -5.91 2.71 17.37
C ALA A 9 -6.83 2.73 16.14
N LEU A 10 -7.65 1.69 15.96
CA LEU A 10 -8.60 1.62 14.86
C LEU A 10 -9.62 2.77 14.95
N ARG A 11 -10.14 3.06 16.14
CA ARG A 11 -11.08 4.17 16.34
C ARG A 11 -10.45 5.53 16.00
N ASP A 12 -9.15 5.70 16.25
CA ASP A 12 -8.43 6.92 15.90
C ASP A 12 -8.13 7.05 14.40
N PHE A 13 -7.90 5.93 13.71
CA PHE A 13 -7.73 5.92 12.26
C PHE A 13 -9.06 6.08 11.51
N VAL A 14 -10.14 5.51 12.06
CA VAL A 14 -11.52 5.52 11.52
C VAL A 14 -12.28 6.76 12.02
N ARG A 15 -11.58 7.86 12.36
CA ARG A 15 -12.25 9.14 12.65
C ARG A 15 -12.95 9.66 11.40
N PRO A 16 -14.17 10.20 11.51
CA PRO A 16 -15.00 10.57 10.35
C PRO A 16 -14.29 11.53 9.40
N GLY A 17 -13.54 12.51 9.92
CA GLY A 17 -12.77 13.44 9.08
C GLY A 17 -11.74 12.73 8.17
N ARG A 18 -11.11 11.64 8.65
CA ARG A 18 -10.11 10.88 7.88
C ARG A 18 -10.76 9.94 6.88
N ILE A 19 -11.84 9.25 7.28
CA ILE A 19 -12.60 8.38 6.39
C ILE A 19 -13.13 9.19 5.21
N VAL A 20 -13.69 10.38 5.47
CA VAL A 20 -14.24 11.25 4.43
C VAL A 20 -13.17 11.60 3.40
N THR A 21 -11.94 11.93 3.81
CA THR A 21 -10.84 12.19 2.86
C THR A 21 -10.57 10.99 1.96
N TRP A 22 -10.48 9.78 2.52
CA TRP A 22 -10.22 8.57 1.71
C TRP A 22 -11.41 8.16 0.84
N LEU A 23 -12.64 8.37 1.30
CA LEU A 23 -13.83 8.17 0.49
C LEU A 23 -13.90 9.18 -0.67
N LEU A 24 -13.54 10.45 -0.44
CA LEU A 24 -13.46 11.44 -1.50
C LEU A 24 -12.40 11.05 -2.54
N ILE A 25 -11.23 10.59 -2.10
CA ILE A 25 -10.19 10.07 -3.01
C ILE A 25 -10.73 8.88 -3.80
N ALA A 26 -11.42 7.93 -3.15
CA ALA A 26 -12.02 6.79 -3.83
C ALA A 26 -13.05 7.22 -4.88
N VAL A 27 -13.92 8.18 -4.56
CA VAL A 27 -14.89 8.75 -5.51
C VAL A 27 -14.18 9.41 -6.69
N VAL A 28 -13.11 10.17 -6.44
CA VAL A 28 -12.29 10.77 -7.51
C VAL A 28 -11.70 9.68 -8.40
N VAL A 29 -11.17 8.59 -7.84
CA VAL A 29 -10.66 7.45 -8.63
C VAL A 29 -11.76 6.85 -9.52
N GLY A 30 -12.97 6.66 -8.99
CA GLY A 30 -14.11 6.16 -9.76
C GLY A 30 -14.54 7.11 -10.89
N ILE A 31 -14.57 8.42 -10.63
CA ILE A 31 -14.89 9.45 -11.64
C ILE A 31 -13.83 9.46 -12.75
N VAL A 32 -12.55 9.45 -12.38
CA VAL A 32 -11.44 9.42 -13.34
C VAL A 32 -11.52 8.15 -14.19
N GLY A 33 -11.77 6.99 -13.57
CA GLY A 33 -11.99 5.74 -14.30
C GLY A 33 -13.14 5.84 -15.30
N ARG A 34 -14.27 6.44 -14.90
CA ARG A 34 -15.43 6.63 -15.77
C ARG A 34 -15.14 7.54 -16.95
N ILE A 35 -14.39 8.63 -16.73
CA ILE A 35 -13.93 9.55 -17.77
C ILE A 35 -12.99 8.83 -18.73
N TRP A 36 -12.09 7.98 -18.21
CA TRP A 36 -11.11 7.25 -19.01
C TRP A 36 -11.75 6.29 -20.01
N VAL A 37 -12.79 5.57 -19.59
CA VAL A 37 -13.59 4.72 -20.49
C VAL A 37 -14.20 5.52 -21.65
N GLY A 38 -14.54 6.80 -21.41
CA GLY A 38 -15.04 7.69 -22.46
C GLY A 38 -14.02 7.95 -23.58
N PHE A 39 -12.73 7.86 -23.29
CA PHE A 39 -11.66 8.03 -24.29
C PHE A 39 -11.33 6.76 -25.06
N GLN A 40 -11.68 5.58 -24.54
CA GLN A 40 -11.34 4.27 -25.13
C GLN A 40 -12.57 3.34 -25.16
N PRO A 41 -13.60 3.66 -25.95
CA PRO A 41 -14.81 2.86 -26.01
C PRO A 41 -14.51 1.43 -26.50
N GLY A 42 -14.99 0.43 -25.77
CA GLY A 42 -14.85 -0.99 -26.12
C GLY A 42 -13.66 -1.73 -25.49
N GLN A 43 -12.78 -1.05 -24.75
CA GLN A 43 -11.63 -1.66 -24.04
C GLN A 43 -11.75 -1.61 -22.51
N GLU A 44 -12.97 -1.76 -21.99
CA GLU A 44 -13.29 -1.54 -20.56
C GLU A 44 -12.42 -2.37 -19.61
N LEU A 45 -12.07 -3.61 -19.98
CA LEU A 45 -11.23 -4.50 -19.16
C LEU A 45 -9.77 -4.04 -19.11
N ALA A 46 -9.23 -3.56 -20.23
CA ALA A 46 -7.86 -3.03 -20.28
C ALA A 46 -7.77 -1.70 -19.52
N THR A 47 -8.76 -0.82 -19.71
CA THR A 47 -8.87 0.44 -18.95
C THR A 47 -8.99 0.18 -17.45
N TYR A 48 -9.71 -0.86 -17.04
CA TYR A 48 -9.81 -1.26 -15.62
C TYR A 48 -8.44 -1.58 -15.04
N GLY A 49 -7.67 -2.46 -15.70
CA GLY A 49 -6.32 -2.81 -15.28
C GLY A 49 -5.41 -1.59 -15.17
N GLN A 50 -5.46 -0.69 -16.15
CA GLN A 50 -4.71 0.57 -16.13
C GLN A 50 -5.10 1.47 -14.95
N VAL A 51 -6.40 1.61 -14.67
CA VAL A 51 -6.88 2.41 -13.52
C VAL A 51 -6.43 1.81 -12.20
N VAL A 52 -6.48 0.48 -12.04
CA VAL A 52 -5.99 -0.20 -10.84
C VAL A 52 -4.49 0.03 -10.64
N GLU A 53 -3.70 -0.19 -11.69
CA GLU A 53 -2.25 -0.02 -11.63
C GLU A 53 -1.83 1.44 -11.39
N VAL A 54 -2.48 2.41 -12.06
CA VAL A 54 -2.06 3.82 -12.01
C VAL A 54 -2.61 4.54 -10.79
N LEU A 55 -3.85 4.25 -10.38
CA LEU A 55 -4.51 4.98 -9.30
C LEU A 55 -4.60 4.17 -8.01
N VAL A 56 -5.14 2.95 -8.06
CA VAL A 56 -5.41 2.17 -6.84
C VAL A 56 -4.12 1.80 -6.11
N PHE A 57 -3.09 1.32 -6.81
CA PHE A 57 -1.80 0.99 -6.17
C PHE A 57 -1.07 2.21 -5.63
N ARG A 58 -1.25 3.39 -6.26
CA ARG A 58 -0.71 4.65 -5.72
C ARG A 58 -1.45 5.07 -4.46
N VAL A 59 -2.78 5.02 -4.46
CA VAL A 59 -3.59 5.30 -3.26
C VAL A 59 -3.22 4.35 -2.13
N LEU A 60 -2.98 3.07 -2.42
CA LEU A 60 -2.50 2.08 -1.46
C LEU A 60 -1.16 2.49 -0.86
N ALA A 61 -0.15 2.79 -1.67
CA ALA A 61 1.17 3.19 -1.19
C ALA A 61 1.11 4.47 -0.33
N LEU A 62 0.30 5.44 -0.74
CA LEU A 62 0.07 6.69 0.00
C LEU A 62 -0.65 6.48 1.32
N ALA A 63 -1.71 5.68 1.33
CA ALA A 63 -2.43 5.33 2.55
C ALA A 63 -1.50 4.58 3.51
N ALA A 64 -0.71 3.62 3.01
CA ALA A 64 0.26 2.88 3.81
C ALA A 64 1.32 3.80 4.42
N ALA A 65 1.83 4.78 3.67
CA ALA A 65 2.76 5.77 4.19
C ALA A 65 2.11 6.59 5.31
N ILE A 66 0.94 7.19 5.06
CA ILE A 66 0.25 8.09 6.00
C ILE A 66 -0.14 7.36 7.29
N PHE A 67 -0.76 6.18 7.19
CA PHE A 67 -1.19 5.43 8.38
C PHE A 67 -0.02 4.72 9.05
N GLY A 68 0.98 4.25 8.31
CA GLY A 68 2.20 3.64 8.85
C GLY A 68 2.96 4.58 9.78
N MET A 69 3.12 5.84 9.39
CA MET A 69 3.78 6.87 10.22
C MET A 69 3.01 7.15 11.52
N GLN A 70 1.68 7.12 11.47
CA GLN A 70 0.84 7.43 12.62
C GLN A 70 0.83 6.33 13.69
N VAL A 71 1.29 5.12 13.35
CA VAL A 71 1.44 4.03 14.33
C VAL A 71 2.32 4.47 15.50
N LEU A 72 3.39 5.22 15.20
CA LEU A 72 4.39 5.68 16.18
C LEU A 72 4.29 7.17 16.52
N ALA A 73 3.79 8.01 15.59
CA ALA A 73 3.71 9.46 15.81
C ALA A 73 2.95 9.81 17.10
N ALA A 74 1.82 9.14 17.36
CA ALA A 74 1.02 9.41 18.56
C ALA A 74 1.76 9.14 19.88
N GLU A 75 2.75 8.24 19.90
CA GLU A 75 3.51 7.93 21.12
C GLU A 75 4.74 8.83 21.28
N VAL A 76 5.42 9.14 20.17
CA VAL A 76 6.60 10.01 20.17
C VAL A 76 6.21 11.46 20.48
N GLU A 77 5.12 11.94 19.89
CA GLU A 77 4.67 13.34 19.99
C GLU A 77 3.99 13.64 21.33
N GLN A 78 3.25 12.67 21.91
CA GLN A 78 2.53 12.88 23.17
C GLN A 78 3.39 12.64 24.42
N LYS A 79 4.67 12.28 24.26
CA LYS A 79 5.58 11.83 25.34
C LYS A 79 4.97 10.69 26.19
N THR A 80 3.97 9.99 25.66
CA THR A 80 3.24 8.92 26.36
C THR A 80 4.02 7.62 26.45
N ILE A 81 5.15 7.52 25.73
CA ILE A 81 6.11 6.41 25.86
C ILE A 81 6.51 6.22 27.32
N VAL A 82 6.67 7.31 28.10
CA VAL A 82 7.03 7.22 29.53
C VAL A 82 5.90 6.63 30.38
N TYR A 83 4.64 6.94 30.05
CA TYR A 83 3.47 6.35 30.74
C TYR A 83 3.21 4.90 30.34
N LEU A 84 3.73 4.44 29.19
CA LEU A 84 3.74 3.03 28.83
C LEU A 84 4.81 2.25 29.61
N LEU A 85 5.85 2.90 30.14
CA LEU A 85 6.87 2.27 30.99
C LEU A 85 6.36 1.94 32.40
N THR A 86 5.32 2.62 32.88
CA THR A 86 4.75 2.37 34.22
C THR A 86 3.70 1.25 34.23
N ARG A 87 3.24 0.78 33.05
CA ARG A 87 2.26 -0.31 32.92
C ARG A 87 2.94 -1.57 32.37
N SER A 88 2.62 -2.74 32.93
CA SER A 88 3.18 -4.05 32.55
C SER A 88 2.67 -4.60 31.20
N ILE A 89 2.70 -3.77 30.14
CA ILE A 89 2.32 -4.20 28.78
C ILE A 89 3.60 -4.51 27.99
N PRO A 90 3.75 -5.73 27.42
CA PRO A 90 4.92 -6.06 26.61
C PRO A 90 4.93 -5.20 25.33
N ARG A 91 6.00 -4.42 25.14
CA ARG A 91 6.20 -3.47 24.03
C ARG A 91 5.87 -4.07 22.63
N PRO A 92 6.31 -5.31 22.29
CA PRO A 92 5.96 -5.96 21.02
C PRO A 92 4.45 -6.05 20.76
N SER A 93 3.66 -6.34 21.80
CA SER A 93 2.21 -6.54 21.66
C SER A 93 1.47 -5.24 21.33
N LEU A 94 2.01 -4.10 21.78
CA LEU A 94 1.47 -2.78 21.47
C LEU A 94 1.73 -2.43 20.01
N LEU A 95 2.96 -2.64 19.53
CA LEU A 95 3.31 -2.39 18.14
C LEU A 95 2.47 -3.25 17.19
N ILE A 96 2.33 -4.55 17.48
CA ILE A 96 1.52 -5.47 16.67
C ILE A 96 0.05 -5.06 16.66
N GLY A 97 -0.54 -4.70 17.81
CA GLY A 97 -1.95 -4.28 17.86
C GLY A 97 -2.20 -3.03 17.01
N ARG A 98 -1.29 -2.06 17.05
CA ARG A 98 -1.41 -0.81 16.29
C ARG A 98 -1.06 -0.97 14.82
N SER A 99 -0.09 -1.82 14.48
CA SER A 99 0.23 -2.13 13.08
C SER A 99 -0.96 -2.80 12.39
N LEU A 100 -1.62 -3.75 13.06
CA LEU A 100 -2.86 -4.36 12.57
C LEU A 100 -3.98 -3.33 12.36
N ALA A 101 -4.13 -2.36 13.27
CA ALA A 101 -5.12 -1.30 13.10
C ALA A 101 -4.81 -0.39 11.91
N SER A 102 -3.53 -0.08 11.69
CA SER A 102 -3.06 0.65 10.51
C SER A 102 -3.35 -0.14 9.23
N PHE A 103 -3.01 -1.42 9.19
CA PHE A 103 -3.30 -2.29 8.04
C PHE A 103 -4.80 -2.33 7.73
N ALA A 104 -5.66 -2.43 8.75
CA ALA A 104 -7.11 -2.39 8.55
C ALA A 104 -7.58 -1.06 7.96
N ALA A 105 -7.04 0.08 8.41
CA ALA A 105 -7.37 1.40 7.88
C ALA A 105 -6.91 1.58 6.42
N VAL A 106 -5.68 1.16 6.10
CA VAL A 106 -5.13 1.21 4.74
C VAL A 106 -5.92 0.29 3.82
N LEU A 107 -6.29 -0.91 4.30
CA LEU A 107 -7.11 -1.86 3.55
C LEU A 107 -8.48 -1.27 3.23
N GLY A 108 -9.15 -0.66 4.22
CA GLY A 108 -10.44 0.00 4.00
C GLY A 108 -10.37 1.13 2.97
N ALA A 109 -9.34 1.98 3.05
CA ALA A 109 -9.13 3.05 2.07
C ALA A 109 -8.82 2.51 0.66
N SER A 110 -7.97 1.50 0.56
CA SER A 110 -7.55 0.91 -0.72
C SER A 110 -8.67 0.12 -1.38
N TRP A 111 -9.45 -0.64 -0.60
CA TRP A 111 -10.64 -1.33 -1.08
C TRP A 111 -11.73 -0.37 -1.51
N ALA A 112 -11.93 0.75 -0.80
CA ALA A 112 -12.87 1.78 -1.25
C ALA A 112 -12.47 2.33 -2.63
N ALA A 113 -11.18 2.63 -2.84
CA ALA A 113 -10.67 3.09 -4.13
C ALA A 113 -10.78 2.03 -5.23
N TRP A 114 -10.48 0.77 -4.92
CA TRP A 114 -10.62 -0.36 -5.85
C TRP A 114 -12.08 -0.63 -6.25
N LEU A 115 -13.01 -0.63 -5.29
CA LEU A 115 -14.45 -0.75 -5.56
C LEU A 115 -14.94 0.41 -6.42
N ALA A 116 -14.52 1.65 -6.12
CA ALA A 116 -14.88 2.81 -6.91
C ALA A 116 -14.31 2.75 -8.33
N ALA A 117 -13.07 2.27 -8.50
CA ALA A 117 -12.47 2.03 -9.82
C ALA A 117 -13.26 0.98 -10.63
N GLY A 118 -13.57 -0.17 -10.00
CA GLY A 118 -14.34 -1.23 -10.64
C GLY A 118 -15.73 -0.78 -11.08
N LEU A 119 -16.47 -0.11 -10.19
CA LEU A 119 -17.79 0.42 -10.50
C LEU A 119 -17.74 1.59 -11.50
N GLY A 120 -16.71 2.41 -11.45
CA GLY A 120 -16.52 3.54 -12.36
C GLY A 120 -16.21 3.10 -13.80
N VAL A 121 -15.42 2.04 -13.96
CA VAL A 121 -14.98 1.55 -15.28
C VAL A 121 -15.94 0.49 -15.84
N LEU A 122 -16.21 -0.56 -15.08
CA LEU A 122 -16.96 -1.75 -15.53
C LEU A 122 -18.45 -1.70 -15.13
N GLY A 123 -18.85 -0.75 -14.29
CA GLY A 123 -20.21 -0.69 -13.75
C GLY A 123 -20.56 -1.93 -12.91
N PRO A 124 -21.84 -2.34 -12.87
CA PRO A 124 -22.26 -3.54 -12.13
C PRO A 124 -21.61 -4.84 -12.59
N ARG A 125 -21.03 -4.87 -13.80
CA ARG A 125 -20.33 -6.04 -14.36
C ARG A 125 -19.00 -6.33 -13.67
N ALA A 126 -18.47 -5.38 -12.88
CA ALA A 126 -17.25 -5.57 -12.10
C ALA A 126 -17.29 -6.86 -11.27
N PHE A 127 -18.40 -7.13 -10.58
CA PHE A 127 -18.56 -8.30 -9.71
C PHE A 127 -18.60 -9.65 -10.46
N GLN A 128 -18.87 -9.62 -11.76
CA GLN A 128 -18.91 -10.80 -12.63
C GLN A 128 -17.61 -11.00 -13.40
N THR A 129 -16.70 -10.02 -13.34
CA THR A 129 -15.45 -10.03 -14.10
C THR A 129 -14.45 -10.99 -13.44
N PRO A 130 -13.94 -12.00 -14.16
CA PRO A 130 -12.86 -12.85 -13.67
C PRO A 130 -11.63 -11.98 -13.36
N GLY A 131 -11.03 -12.13 -12.17
CA GLY A 131 -9.88 -11.33 -11.75
C GLY A 131 -10.21 -10.16 -10.81
N PHE A 132 -11.45 -9.65 -10.81
CA PHE A 132 -11.83 -8.55 -9.90
C PHE A 132 -11.54 -8.91 -8.44
N TRP A 133 -12.05 -10.04 -7.96
CA TRP A 133 -11.81 -10.49 -6.59
C TRP A 133 -10.36 -10.88 -6.30
N TRP A 134 -9.57 -11.19 -7.33
CA TRP A 134 -8.14 -11.46 -7.17
C TRP A 134 -7.40 -10.19 -6.74
N ASP A 135 -7.78 -9.03 -7.28
CA ASP A 135 -7.18 -7.75 -6.90
C ASP A 135 -7.37 -7.41 -5.42
N ALA A 136 -8.47 -7.84 -4.80
CA ALA A 136 -8.67 -7.66 -3.37
C ALA A 136 -7.56 -8.37 -2.55
N VAL A 137 -7.10 -9.55 -3.01
CA VAL A 137 -5.99 -10.30 -2.42
C VAL A 137 -4.65 -9.62 -2.70
N VAL A 138 -4.45 -9.12 -3.93
CA VAL A 138 -3.23 -8.38 -4.29
C VAL A 138 -3.10 -7.10 -3.46
N ILE A 139 -4.20 -6.37 -3.27
CA ILE A 139 -4.26 -5.18 -2.42
C ILE A 139 -3.93 -5.56 -0.97
N LEU A 140 -4.48 -6.65 -0.44
CA LEU A 140 -4.13 -7.11 0.90
C LEU A 140 -2.63 -7.37 1.05
N LEU A 141 -2.01 -8.02 0.07
CA LEU A 141 -0.57 -8.27 0.06
C LEU A 141 0.23 -6.95 0.00
N GLY A 142 -0.20 -6.00 -0.84
CA GLY A 142 0.39 -4.68 -0.92
C GLY A 142 0.30 -3.90 0.39
N VAL A 143 -0.85 -3.97 1.08
CA VAL A 143 -1.06 -3.35 2.39
C VAL A 143 -0.05 -3.88 3.41
N LEU A 144 0.18 -5.19 3.43
CA LEU A 144 1.16 -5.80 4.33
C LEU A 144 2.59 -5.37 3.97
N ALA A 145 2.95 -5.40 2.68
CA ALA A 145 4.30 -5.07 2.22
C ALA A 145 4.65 -3.60 2.48
N TYR A 146 3.84 -2.66 1.97
CA TYR A 146 4.07 -1.23 2.22
C TYR A 146 3.89 -0.86 3.69
N GLY A 147 2.88 -1.44 4.35
CA GLY A 147 2.61 -1.16 5.76
C GLY A 147 3.78 -1.55 6.66
N THR A 148 4.33 -2.76 6.50
CA THR A 148 5.51 -3.19 7.29
C THR A 148 6.74 -2.36 6.95
N LEU A 149 6.95 -2.00 5.68
CA LEU A 149 8.03 -1.12 5.27
C LEU A 149 7.96 0.24 5.95
N PHE A 150 6.82 0.94 5.87
CA PHE A 150 6.70 2.29 6.43
C PHE A 150 6.70 2.29 7.97
N ILE A 151 6.17 1.24 8.60
CA ILE A 151 6.29 1.08 10.05
C ILE A 151 7.75 0.86 10.44
N PHE A 152 8.49 0.02 9.72
CA PHE A 152 9.91 -0.19 9.99
C PHE A 152 10.75 1.07 9.78
N VAL A 153 10.53 1.79 8.68
CA VAL A 153 11.20 3.06 8.39
C VAL A 153 10.91 4.10 9.48
N SER A 154 9.67 4.15 9.97
CA SER A 154 9.31 5.08 11.05
C SER A 154 9.86 4.70 12.43
N LEU A 155 10.19 3.43 12.66
CA LEU A 155 10.92 2.99 13.86
C LEU A 155 12.40 3.42 13.83
N VAL A 156 13.04 3.35 12.67
CA VAL A 156 14.49 3.53 12.54
C VAL A 156 14.87 4.99 12.31
N LEU A 157 14.06 5.78 11.59
CA LEU A 157 14.41 7.13 11.16
C LEU A 157 13.78 8.23 12.03
N ASN A 158 14.56 9.29 12.31
CA ASN A 158 14.10 10.43 13.09
C ASN A 158 13.13 11.36 12.34
N LYS A 159 13.29 11.49 11.02
CA LYS A 159 12.39 12.29 10.16
C LYS A 159 11.55 11.41 9.26
N ALA A 160 10.95 10.37 9.85
CA ALA A 160 10.16 9.36 9.15
C ALA A 160 9.16 9.93 8.15
N MET A 161 8.55 11.08 8.48
CA MET A 161 7.58 11.74 7.60
C MET A 161 8.13 12.07 6.21
N ILE A 162 9.31 12.66 6.17
CA ILE A 162 9.95 13.07 4.91
C ILE A 162 10.31 11.82 4.10
N TYR A 163 10.88 10.81 4.75
CA TYR A 163 11.34 9.60 4.06
C TYR A 163 10.19 8.74 3.53
N CYS A 164 9.13 8.52 4.32
CA CYS A 164 7.97 7.76 3.86
C CYS A 164 7.27 8.44 2.69
N LEU A 165 7.14 9.78 2.73
CA LEU A 165 6.53 10.55 1.65
C LEU A 165 7.39 10.56 0.39
N LEU A 166 8.70 10.75 0.53
CA LEU A 166 9.65 10.71 -0.59
C LEU A 166 9.73 9.32 -1.21
N PHE A 167 9.59 8.26 -0.41
CA PHE A 167 9.49 6.91 -0.95
C PHE A 167 8.16 6.68 -1.67
N ALA A 168 7.03 7.00 -1.05
CA ALA A 168 5.71 6.75 -1.65
C ALA A 168 5.45 7.57 -2.92
N PHE A 169 5.91 8.83 -2.98
CA PHE A 169 5.73 9.69 -4.17
C PHE A 169 6.94 9.72 -5.09
N GLY A 170 8.15 9.79 -4.54
CA GLY A 170 9.37 9.85 -5.35
C GLY A 170 9.75 8.45 -5.82
N TRP A 171 10.16 7.60 -4.89
CA TRP A 171 10.72 6.28 -5.23
C TRP A 171 9.76 5.43 -6.07
N GLU A 172 8.53 5.20 -5.59
CA GLU A 172 7.55 4.35 -6.28
C GLU A 172 7.01 4.97 -7.59
N THR A 173 7.20 6.27 -7.83
CA THR A 173 6.83 6.88 -9.13
C THR A 173 7.99 6.86 -10.12
N PHE A 174 9.23 7.12 -9.68
CA PHE A 174 10.37 7.24 -10.59
C PHE A 174 11.03 5.90 -10.90
N VAL A 175 11.26 5.08 -9.88
CA VAL A 175 12.08 3.86 -10.00
C VAL A 175 11.46 2.80 -10.91
N PRO A 176 10.14 2.54 -10.87
CA PRO A 176 9.52 1.60 -11.82
C PRO A 176 9.57 2.04 -13.28
N ASN A 177 9.83 3.33 -13.54
CA ASN A 177 9.93 3.88 -14.90
C ASN A 177 11.38 3.93 -15.41
N MET A 178 12.37 3.59 -14.59
CA MET A 178 13.78 3.54 -15.01
C MET A 178 14.12 2.19 -15.67
N PRO A 179 14.87 2.19 -16.78
CA PRO A 179 15.34 0.96 -17.41
C PRO A 179 16.41 0.26 -16.56
N GLY A 180 16.40 -1.08 -16.56
CA GLY A 180 17.40 -1.92 -15.92
C GLY A 180 17.01 -2.42 -14.53
N ASP A 181 18.02 -2.84 -13.75
CA ASP A 181 17.82 -3.57 -12.50
C ASP A 181 17.17 -2.74 -11.38
N LEU A 182 17.16 -1.41 -11.50
CA LEU A 182 16.48 -0.52 -10.56
C LEU A 182 14.98 -0.82 -10.47
N TYR A 183 14.37 -1.33 -11.54
CA TYR A 183 12.99 -1.78 -11.55
C TYR A 183 12.68 -2.76 -10.39
N TYR A 184 13.60 -3.67 -10.07
CA TYR A 184 13.40 -4.67 -9.02
C TYR A 184 13.48 -4.14 -7.58
N LEU A 185 13.87 -2.87 -7.38
CA LEU A 185 13.98 -2.27 -6.06
C LEU A 185 12.67 -1.66 -5.53
N SER A 186 11.66 -1.51 -6.38
CA SER A 186 10.33 -1.01 -6.00
C SER A 186 9.37 -2.14 -5.66
N ILE A 187 8.38 -1.87 -4.82
CA ILE A 187 7.32 -2.85 -4.48
C ILE A 187 6.29 -2.93 -5.63
N TYR A 188 6.05 -1.83 -6.33
CA TYR A 188 5.05 -1.74 -7.39
C TYR A 188 5.16 -2.83 -8.49
N PRO A 189 6.33 -3.12 -9.07
CA PRO A 189 6.50 -4.19 -10.07
C PRO A 189 6.04 -5.57 -9.63
N TYR A 190 6.31 -5.92 -8.37
CA TYR A 190 5.90 -7.20 -7.82
C TYR A 190 4.37 -7.28 -7.70
N LEU A 191 3.71 -6.22 -7.22
CA LEU A 191 2.25 -6.15 -7.16
C LEU A 191 1.62 -6.19 -8.56
N LYS A 192 2.17 -5.43 -9.50
CA LYS A 192 1.74 -5.42 -10.90
C LYS A 192 1.80 -6.81 -11.54
N SER A 193 2.88 -7.55 -11.30
CA SER A 193 3.02 -8.91 -11.85
C SER A 193 1.98 -9.90 -11.30
N ILE A 194 1.59 -9.78 -10.03
CA ILE A 194 0.60 -10.68 -9.42
C ILE A 194 -0.82 -10.29 -9.85
N ALA A 195 -1.08 -9.00 -10.07
CA ALA A 195 -2.38 -8.52 -10.55
C ALA A 195 -2.74 -9.02 -11.96
N GLY A 196 -1.73 -9.31 -12.80
CA GLY A 196 -1.94 -9.96 -14.10
C GLY A 196 -2.60 -9.09 -15.18
N HIS A 197 -2.96 -7.84 -14.88
CA HIS A 197 -3.56 -6.92 -15.85
C HIS A 197 -2.66 -6.59 -17.06
N ALA A 198 -1.35 -6.76 -16.91
CA ALA A 198 -0.39 -6.59 -17.99
C ALA A 198 -0.52 -7.64 -19.10
N GLU A 199 -1.10 -8.82 -18.84
CA GLU A 199 -1.33 -9.85 -19.87
C GLU A 199 -2.51 -9.48 -20.80
N ILE A 200 -3.53 -8.80 -20.25
CA ILE A 200 -4.68 -8.28 -21.01
C ILE A 200 -4.25 -7.16 -21.97
N GLU A 201 -3.27 -6.34 -21.57
CA GLU A 201 -2.67 -5.31 -22.44
C GLU A 201 -1.75 -5.90 -23.53
N ARG A 202 -1.11 -7.05 -23.27
CA ARG A 202 -0.26 -7.78 -24.24
C ARG A 202 -1.08 -8.48 -25.32
N GLU A 203 -2.26 -9.02 -25.00
CA GLU A 203 -3.16 -9.56 -26.04
C GLU A 203 -3.67 -8.46 -27.00
N ALA A 204 -3.80 -7.21 -26.54
CA ALA A 204 -4.20 -6.08 -27.37
C ALA A 204 -3.06 -5.54 -28.25
N LYS A 205 -1.80 -5.72 -27.85
CA LYS A 205 -0.60 -5.32 -28.62
C LYS A 205 -0.09 -6.49 -29.46
N GLY A 206 -0.63 -6.60 -30.67
CA GLY A 206 -0.38 -7.70 -31.60
C GLY A 206 1.08 -7.92 -32.03
N MET A 207 1.24 -8.97 -32.83
CA MET A 207 2.44 -9.60 -33.43
C MET A 207 3.59 -8.67 -33.91
N MET A 208 3.33 -7.37 -34.07
CA MET A 208 4.32 -6.35 -34.44
C MET A 208 5.30 -6.01 -33.29
N ASP A 209 4.88 -6.10 -32.02
CA ASP A 209 5.73 -5.81 -30.84
C ASP A 209 6.77 -6.93 -30.61
N VAL A 210 6.36 -8.17 -30.95
CA VAL A 210 7.23 -9.37 -30.93
C VAL A 210 8.29 -9.29 -32.05
N LEU A 211 7.91 -8.81 -33.24
CA LEU A 211 8.83 -8.63 -34.37
C LEU A 211 9.76 -7.42 -34.20
N ALA A 212 9.35 -6.40 -33.45
CA ALA A 212 10.17 -5.23 -33.12
C ALA A 212 11.24 -5.51 -32.04
N GLY A 213 11.34 -6.75 -31.54
CA GLY A 213 12.28 -7.10 -30.47
C GLY A 213 11.95 -6.46 -29.12
N GLN A 214 10.75 -5.90 -28.96
CA GLN A 214 10.27 -5.27 -27.71
C GLN A 214 9.79 -6.31 -26.67
N VAL A 215 10.19 -7.58 -26.83
CA VAL A 215 10.10 -8.61 -25.78
C VAL A 215 11.20 -8.39 -24.74
N THR A 216 11.31 -7.18 -24.20
CA THR A 216 11.92 -6.92 -22.90
C THR A 216 10.84 -6.39 -21.99
N GLY A 217 9.76 -7.15 -21.86
CA GLY A 217 9.02 -7.10 -20.61
C GLY A 217 9.98 -7.61 -19.55
N MET A 218 10.62 -6.71 -18.78
CA MET A 218 11.22 -7.02 -17.48
C MET A 218 10.09 -7.48 -16.54
N GLY A 219 9.47 -8.60 -16.88
CA GLY A 219 8.35 -9.18 -16.17
C GLY A 219 8.93 -9.96 -15.01
N VAL A 220 8.67 -9.50 -13.80
CA VAL A 220 9.00 -10.28 -12.62
C VAL A 220 8.12 -11.54 -12.65
N PRO A 221 8.69 -12.75 -12.53
CA PRO A 221 7.87 -13.95 -12.48
C PRO A 221 6.98 -13.93 -11.24
N VAL A 222 5.69 -14.26 -11.41
CA VAL A 222 4.65 -14.20 -10.36
C VAL A 222 5.09 -14.94 -9.09
N ALA A 223 5.75 -16.09 -9.23
CA ALA A 223 6.27 -16.87 -8.11
C ALA A 223 7.36 -16.11 -7.31
N ALA A 224 8.26 -15.40 -7.99
CA ALA A 224 9.28 -14.59 -7.32
C ALA A 224 8.62 -13.39 -6.61
N SER A 225 7.59 -12.80 -7.20
CA SER A 225 6.86 -11.68 -6.59
C SER A 225 6.20 -12.07 -5.26
N TRP A 226 5.56 -13.24 -5.20
CA TRP A 226 5.06 -13.77 -3.94
C TRP A 226 6.16 -13.98 -2.91
N ALA A 227 7.28 -14.60 -3.32
CA ALA A 227 8.40 -14.87 -2.42
C ALA A 227 9.02 -13.58 -1.87
N VAL A 228 9.23 -12.57 -2.73
CA VAL A 228 9.82 -11.28 -2.35
C VAL A 228 8.88 -10.51 -1.43
N LEU A 229 7.59 -10.41 -1.75
CA LEU A 229 6.64 -9.64 -0.94
C LEU A 229 6.41 -10.31 0.43
N LEU A 230 6.22 -11.63 0.47
CA LEU A 230 6.07 -12.35 1.74
C LEU A 230 7.36 -12.31 2.56
N GLY A 231 8.51 -12.48 1.90
CA GLY A 231 9.82 -12.34 2.54
C GLY A 231 10.02 -10.95 3.15
N LEU A 232 9.67 -9.89 2.41
CA LEU A 232 9.73 -8.51 2.88
C LEU A 232 8.83 -8.29 4.10
N VAL A 233 7.59 -8.78 4.08
CA VAL A 233 6.64 -8.68 5.20
C VAL A 233 7.18 -9.37 6.45
N VAL A 234 7.69 -10.60 6.32
CA VAL A 234 8.21 -11.38 7.45
C VAL A 234 9.48 -10.76 8.01
N VAL A 235 10.41 -10.36 7.14
CA VAL A 235 11.70 -9.79 7.54
C VAL A 235 11.51 -8.41 8.18
N LEU A 236 10.82 -7.48 7.52
CA LEU A 236 10.62 -6.12 8.06
C LEU A 236 9.69 -6.10 9.26
N GLY A 237 8.63 -6.93 9.26
CA GLY A 237 7.75 -7.09 10.40
C GLY A 237 8.48 -7.66 11.61
N GLY A 238 9.27 -8.72 11.41
CA GLY A 238 10.08 -9.34 12.46
C GLY A 238 11.16 -8.39 13.00
N LEU A 239 11.89 -7.72 12.12
CA LEU A 239 12.90 -6.72 12.50
C LEU A 239 12.27 -5.55 13.24
N GLY A 240 11.09 -5.06 12.83
CA GLY A 240 10.38 -3.98 13.52
C GLY A 240 9.97 -4.37 14.94
N VAL A 241 9.43 -5.57 15.12
CA VAL A 241 9.05 -6.11 16.44
C VAL A 241 10.29 -6.29 17.34
N TRP A 242 11.35 -6.87 16.80
CA TRP A 242 12.60 -7.08 17.53
C TRP A 242 13.25 -5.75 17.93
N TRP A 243 13.34 -4.80 17.00
CA TRP A 243 13.93 -3.47 17.22
C TRP A 243 13.19 -2.69 18.29
N PHE A 244 11.85 -2.66 18.23
CA PHE A 244 11.01 -2.00 19.23
C PHE A 244 11.07 -2.68 20.61
N GLY A 245 11.37 -3.98 20.65
CA GLY A 245 11.59 -4.71 21.89
C GLY A 245 12.92 -4.37 22.56
N GLN A 246 13.98 -4.16 21.80
CA GLN A 246 15.35 -3.96 22.31
C GLN A 246 15.70 -2.51 22.62
N ARG A 247 15.11 -1.53 21.93
CA ARG A 247 15.47 -0.10 22.11
C ARG A 247 14.55 0.62 23.07
N GLU A 248 15.14 1.40 23.97
CA GLU A 248 14.44 2.40 24.76
C GLU A 248 14.26 3.67 23.91
N TYR A 249 13.01 3.99 23.60
CA TYR A 249 12.68 5.24 22.93
C TYR A 249 12.56 6.35 23.96
N VAL A 250 13.52 7.26 23.95
CA VAL A 250 13.47 8.50 24.74
C VAL A 250 12.53 9.48 24.01
N PRO A 251 11.69 10.25 24.72
CA PRO A 251 10.92 11.33 24.10
C PRO A 251 11.84 12.24 23.28
N ARG A 252 11.51 12.48 22.00
CA ARG A 252 12.31 13.40 21.18
C ARG A 252 12.14 14.81 21.73
N GLU A 253 13.26 15.44 22.08
CA GLU A 253 13.28 16.82 22.58
C GLU A 253 13.06 17.85 21.45
N ASP A 254 13.07 17.42 20.19
CA ASP A 254 13.09 18.27 19.00
C ASP A 254 11.73 18.85 18.58
N VAL A 255 10.89 19.26 19.53
CA VAL A 255 9.68 20.06 19.23
C VAL A 255 9.83 21.45 19.84
N GLU A 256 10.79 22.18 19.31
CA GLU A 256 10.85 23.65 19.36
C GLU A 256 10.82 24.20 17.92
#